data_AF-A0A7V5G5D1-F1
#
_entry.id   AF-A0A7V5G5D1-F1
#
_cell.length_a   1.000
_cell.length_b   1.000
_cell.length_c   1.000
_cell.angle_alpha   90.00
_cell.angle_beta   90.00
_cell.angle_gamma   90.00
#
_symmetry.space_group_name_H-M   'P 1'
#
loop_
_entity.id
_entity.type
_entity.pdbx_description
1 polymer ?
#
loop_
_entity_poly.entity_id
_entity_poly.type
_entity_poly.pdbx_seq_one_letter_code
_entity_poly.pdbx_strand_id
1 'polypeptide(L)'
;MGLINLAQRTRGDIVATVNNILSLYIDPVIELNTKTSDFRLSELMNSDKPVTLYIVIDPENIDRMQPLFRIIMLQILKKLIKRLEFQNGKQIKAYKHRMLLMLDEFTAVGKIDYFEKSLAYMAGYGVTAYIIIQDTEQ
;
A
#
# COMPACT_ATOMS: atom_id res chain seq x y z
N MET A 1 9.08 -24.46 16.34
CA MET A 1 8.41 -25.59 17.03
C MET A 1 7.03 -25.98 16.44
N GLY A 2 6.46 -25.30 15.42
CA GLY A 2 5.12 -25.64 14.91
C GLY A 2 5.06 -26.57 13.68
N LEU A 3 5.95 -26.39 12.69
CA LEU A 3 5.86 -27.11 11.40
C LEU A 3 6.40 -28.55 11.42
N ILE A 4 7.14 -28.93 12.47
CA ILE A 4 7.85 -30.22 12.55
C ILE A 4 6.90 -31.36 13.00
N ASN A 5 5.79 -31.02 13.68
CA ASN A 5 4.81 -31.99 14.22
C ASN A 5 3.59 -32.24 13.30
N LEU A 6 3.56 -31.65 12.10
CA LEU A 6 2.47 -31.88 11.15
C LEU A 6 2.74 -33.13 10.31
N ALA A 7 1.68 -33.83 9.91
CA ALA A 7 1.78 -34.93 8.95
C ALA A 7 2.52 -34.46 7.68
N GLN A 8 3.38 -35.32 7.11
CA GLN A 8 4.24 -34.97 5.97
C GLN A 8 3.47 -34.33 4.80
N ARG A 9 2.26 -34.82 4.52
CA ARG A 9 1.37 -34.25 3.50
C ARG A 9 0.95 -32.81 3.83
N THR A 10 0.44 -32.56 5.03
CA THR A 10 0.04 -31.22 5.49
C THR A 10 1.21 -30.24 5.52
N ARG A 11 2.41 -30.70 5.88
CA ARG A 11 3.62 -29.89 5.80
C ARG A 11 3.97 -29.54 4.35
N GLY A 12 3.86 -30.50 3.43
CA GLY A 12 4.07 -30.28 1.99
C GLY A 12 3.09 -29.24 1.42
N ASP A 13 1.81 -29.38 1.77
CA ASP A 13 0.75 -28.46 1.33
C ASP A 13 1.00 -27.03 1.84
N ILE A 14 1.39 -26.86 3.12
CA ILE A 14 1.73 -25.54 3.69
C ILE A 14 2.92 -24.91 2.97
N VAL A 15 3.98 -25.68 2.71
CA VAL A 15 5.18 -25.17 2.02
C VAL A 15 4.83 -24.74 0.60
N ALA A 16 4.01 -25.51 -0.12
CA ALA A 16 3.53 -25.14 -1.45
C ALA A 16 2.72 -23.84 -1.43
N THR A 17 1.81 -23.68 -0.46
CA THR A 17 1.04 -22.42 -0.30
C THR A 17 1.96 -21.23 -0.02
N VAL A 18 2.92 -21.36 0.89
CA VAL A 18 3.88 -20.29 1.22
C VAL A 18 4.72 -19.92 -0.01
N ASN A 19 5.21 -20.90 -0.76
CA ASN A 19 5.96 -20.66 -1.99
C ASN A 19 5.12 -19.93 -3.03
N ASN A 20 3.84 -20.30 -3.20
CA ASN A 20 2.95 -19.60 -4.12
C ASN A 20 2.76 -18.13 -3.70
N ILE A 21 2.54 -17.85 -2.42
CA ILE A 21 2.37 -16.48 -1.91
C ILE A 21 3.65 -15.65 -2.08
N LEU A 22 4.81 -16.27 -1.83
CA LEU A 22 6.09 -15.55 -1.86
C LEU A 22 6.71 -15.49 -3.27
N SER A 23 6.23 -16.29 -4.22
CA SER A 23 6.76 -16.38 -5.58
C SER A 23 6.82 -15.03 -6.28
N LEU A 24 5.85 -14.14 -6.01
CA LEU A 24 5.84 -12.77 -6.53
C LEU A 24 7.09 -11.97 -6.14
N TYR A 25 7.58 -12.12 -4.91
CA TYR A 25 8.73 -11.34 -4.41
C TYR A 25 10.08 -11.91 -4.85
N ILE A 26 10.06 -13.09 -5.47
CA ILE A 26 11.24 -13.75 -6.06
C ILE A 26 11.31 -13.43 -7.57
N ASP A 27 10.29 -12.78 -8.13
CA ASP A 27 10.33 -12.31 -9.51
C ASP A 27 11.49 -11.29 -9.70
N PRO A 28 12.43 -11.52 -10.64
CA PRO A 28 13.59 -10.65 -10.83
C PRO A 28 13.25 -9.19 -11.14
N VAL A 29 12.12 -8.94 -11.81
CA VAL A 29 11.64 -7.58 -12.12
C VAL A 29 11.21 -6.90 -10.83
N ILE A 30 10.46 -7.60 -9.98
CA ILE A 30 10.02 -7.08 -8.69
C ILE A 30 11.20 -6.86 -7.76
N GLU A 31 12.10 -7.83 -7.67
CA GLU A 31 13.33 -7.70 -6.89
C GLU A 31 14.11 -6.46 -7.34
N LEU A 32 14.38 -6.31 -8.63
CA LEU A 32 15.14 -5.17 -9.16
C LEU A 32 14.48 -3.83 -8.82
N ASN A 33 13.16 -3.72 -8.97
CA ASN A 33 12.42 -2.48 -8.71
C ASN A 33 12.24 -2.16 -7.21
N THR A 34 12.42 -3.13 -6.32
CA THR A 34 12.21 -2.97 -4.87
C THR A 34 13.48 -3.12 -4.04
N LYS A 35 14.62 -3.44 -4.67
CA LYS A 35 15.90 -3.68 -4.00
C LYS A 35 16.43 -2.47 -3.23
N THR A 36 16.19 -1.27 -3.73
CA THR A 36 16.68 -0.01 -3.15
C THR A 36 15.60 1.06 -3.22
N SER A 37 15.64 2.01 -2.28
CA SER A 37 14.78 3.19 -2.28
C SER A 37 15.63 4.42 -2.03
N ASP A 38 15.56 5.40 -2.93
CA ASP A 38 16.25 6.67 -2.85
C ASP A 38 15.38 7.78 -2.22
N PHE A 39 14.08 7.54 -2.07
CA PHE A 39 13.15 8.41 -1.37
C PHE A 39 12.49 7.71 -0.18
N ARG A 40 11.92 8.49 0.72
CA ARG A 40 11.11 8.03 1.86
C ARG A 40 9.67 8.43 1.66
N LEU A 41 8.73 7.57 2.07
CA LEU A 41 7.30 7.87 1.97
C LEU A 41 6.87 9.17 2.67
N SER A 42 7.57 9.59 3.73
CA SER A 42 7.30 10.88 4.39
C SER A 42 7.56 12.09 3.49
N GLU A 43 8.45 11.96 2.51
CA GLU A 43 8.81 13.03 1.58
C GLU A 43 7.68 13.37 0.61
N LEU A 44 6.72 12.45 0.38
CA LEU A 44 5.50 12.72 -0.40
C LEU A 44 4.72 13.94 0.12
N MET A 45 4.79 14.21 1.43
CA MET A 45 4.10 15.33 2.06
C MET A 45 5.03 16.35 2.73
N ASN A 46 6.33 16.03 2.89
CA ASN A 46 7.26 16.80 3.72
C ASN A 46 8.61 17.14 3.07
N SER A 47 8.83 16.77 1.81
CA SER A 47 9.97 17.29 1.05
C SER A 47 9.87 18.81 0.88
N ASP A 48 11.01 19.49 0.68
CA ASP A 48 11.02 20.94 0.40
C ASP A 48 10.46 21.26 -1.00
N LYS A 49 10.60 20.32 -1.94
CA LYS A 49 9.99 20.37 -3.26
C LYS A 49 8.93 19.28 -3.36
N PRO A 50 7.73 19.57 -3.90
CA PRO A 50 6.70 18.55 -4.10
C PRO A 50 7.21 17.33 -4.87
N VAL A 51 6.79 16.14 -4.45
CA VAL A 51 7.17 14.86 -5.05
C VAL A 51 5.91 14.11 -5.49
N THR A 52 5.97 13.47 -6.66
CA THR A 52 4.90 12.60 -7.17
C THR A 52 5.44 11.19 -7.32
N LEU A 53 4.69 10.21 -6.81
CA LEU A 53 4.97 8.79 -6.99
C LEU A 53 3.98 8.21 -8.01
N TYR A 54 4.50 7.62 -9.08
CA TYR A 54 3.72 6.86 -10.06
C TYR A 54 3.97 5.37 -9.85
N ILE A 55 2.89 4.60 -9.75
CA ILE A 55 2.93 3.14 -9.71
C ILE A 55 2.24 2.69 -10.99
N VAL A 56 3.04 2.22 -11.94
CA VAL A 56 2.54 1.77 -13.26
C VAL A 56 2.62 0.26 -13.28
N ILE A 57 1.48 -0.37 -13.55
CA ILE A 57 1.33 -1.82 -13.63
C ILE A 57 0.79 -2.13 -15.02
N ASP A 58 1.37 -3.14 -15.66
CA ASP A 58 0.82 -3.69 -16.90
C ASP A 58 -0.59 -4.26 -16.61
N PRO A 59 -1.63 -3.86 -17.37
CA PRO A 59 -2.99 -4.39 -17.20
C PRO A 59 -3.07 -5.92 -17.13
N GLU A 60 -2.22 -6.63 -17.87
CA GLU A 60 -2.18 -8.10 -17.87
C GLU A 60 -1.67 -8.69 -16.54
N ASN A 61 -0.97 -7.89 -15.73
CA ASN A 61 -0.36 -8.30 -14.48
C ASN A 61 -1.06 -7.74 -13.23
N ILE A 62 -2.19 -7.04 -13.38
CA ILE A 62 -2.87 -6.35 -12.28
C ILE A 62 -3.16 -7.25 -11.07
N ASP A 63 -3.77 -8.42 -11.30
CA ASP A 63 -4.11 -9.38 -10.24
C ASP A 63 -2.87 -9.97 -9.58
N ARG A 64 -1.86 -10.28 -10.39
CA ARG A 64 -0.57 -10.80 -9.91
C ARG A 64 0.15 -9.77 -9.03
N MET A 65 0.01 -8.49 -9.34
CA MET A 65 0.68 -7.37 -8.66
C MET A 65 -0.09 -6.83 -7.45
N GLN A 66 -1.38 -7.17 -7.33
CA GLN A 66 -2.25 -6.73 -6.24
C GLN A 66 -1.61 -6.91 -4.83
N PRO A 67 -0.93 -8.03 -4.48
CA PRO A 67 -0.31 -8.17 -3.17
C PRO A 67 0.79 -7.12 -2.90
N LEU A 68 1.63 -6.82 -3.89
CA LEU A 68 2.68 -5.81 -3.77
C LEU A 68 2.08 -4.40 -3.66
N PHE A 69 1.11 -4.09 -4.52
CA PHE A 69 0.44 -2.80 -4.48
C PHE A 69 -0.26 -2.56 -3.15
N ARG A 70 -0.93 -3.59 -2.62
CA ARG A 70 -1.52 -3.59 -1.27
C ARG A 70 -0.50 -3.23 -0.19
N ILE A 71 0.71 -3.80 -0.24
CA ILE A 71 1.78 -3.49 0.73
C ILE A 71 2.18 -2.01 0.62
N ILE A 72 2.43 -1.51 -0.59
CA ILE A 72 2.83 -0.12 -0.81
C ILE A 72 1.74 0.84 -0.30
N MET A 73 0.49 0.58 -0.66
CA MET A 73 -0.67 1.35 -0.21
C MET A 73 -0.81 1.36 1.31
N LEU A 74 -0.69 0.19 1.95
CA LEU A 74 -0.73 0.09 3.40
C LEU A 74 0.41 0.86 4.06
N GLN A 75 1.63 0.84 3.49
CA GLN A 75 2.75 1.60 4.01
C GLN A 75 2.53 3.10 3.89
N ILE A 76 2.04 3.59 2.74
CA ILE A 76 1.72 5.01 2.52
C ILE A 76 0.67 5.46 3.54
N LEU A 77 -0.48 4.78 3.59
CA LEU A 77 -1.60 5.15 4.45
C LEU A 77 -1.18 5.10 5.93
N LYS A 78 -0.58 3.99 6.38
CA LYS A 78 -0.15 3.86 7.78
C LYS A 78 0.99 4.79 8.15
N LYS A 79 1.80 5.28 7.20
CA LYS A 79 2.89 6.21 7.48
C LYS A 79 2.41 7.66 7.55
N LEU A 80 1.54 8.06 6.63
CA LEU A 80 1.08 9.44 6.48
C LEU A 80 -0.14 9.75 7.36
N ILE A 81 -0.95 8.74 7.68
CA ILE A 81 -2.18 8.89 8.47
C ILE A 81 -1.96 8.34 9.90
N LYS A 82 -0.98 8.89 10.63
CA LYS A 82 -0.56 8.36 11.96
C LYS A 82 -1.15 9.06 13.17
N ARG A 83 -1.01 10.39 13.26
CA ARG A 83 -1.49 11.14 14.43
C ARG A 83 -1.78 12.60 14.08
N LEU A 84 -2.94 13.08 14.50
CA LEU A 84 -3.22 14.51 14.51
C LEU A 84 -2.47 15.14 15.69
N GLU A 85 -1.65 16.13 15.40
CA GLU A 85 -0.98 16.92 16.42
C GLU A 85 -1.86 18.10 16.81
N PHE A 86 -1.98 18.35 18.11
CA PHE A 86 -2.75 19.45 18.65
C PHE A 86 -1.83 20.33 19.50
N GLN A 87 -1.92 21.63 19.32
CA GLN A 87 -1.29 22.63 20.18
C GLN A 87 -2.33 23.69 20.53
N ASN A 88 -2.48 23.97 21.83
CA ASN A 88 -3.45 24.93 22.35
C ASN A 88 -4.88 24.68 21.86
N GLY A 89 -5.28 23.40 21.78
CA GLY A 89 -6.61 23.00 21.31
C GLY A 89 -6.85 23.13 19.81
N LYS A 90 -5.86 23.60 19.03
CA LYS A 90 -5.92 23.68 17.57
C LYS A 90 -5.09 22.58 16.95
N GLN A 91 -5.60 21.99 15.87
CA GLN A 91 -4.86 21.01 15.08
C GLN A 91 -3.70 21.73 14.37
N ILE A 92 -2.47 21.25 14.57
CA ILE A 92 -1.31 21.67 13.79
C ILE A 92 -1.26 20.82 12.52
N LYS A 93 -0.96 21.47 11.38
CA LYS A 93 -0.61 20.77 10.16
C LYS A 93 0.77 20.10 10.32
N ALA A 94 0.78 18.78 10.38
CA ALA A 94 2.00 17.97 10.40
C ALA A 94 2.55 17.65 8.99
N TYR A 95 2.18 18.45 7.98
CA TYR A 95 2.58 18.27 6.58
C TYR A 95 2.91 19.60 5.89
N LYS A 96 3.90 19.61 5.00
CA LYS A 96 4.24 20.77 4.14
C LYS A 96 3.32 20.86 2.92
N HIS A 97 3.00 19.72 2.33
CA HIS A 97 2.19 19.61 1.12
C HIS A 97 1.00 18.68 1.34
N ARG A 98 -0.14 18.99 0.71
CA ARG A 98 -1.28 18.08 0.63
C ARG A 98 -0.97 16.99 -0.39
N MET A 99 -1.40 15.76 -0.12
CA MET A 99 -1.26 14.64 -1.05
C MET A 99 -2.59 14.33 -1.72
N LEU A 100 -2.59 14.23 -3.05
CA LEU A 100 -3.66 13.59 -3.80
C LEU A 100 -3.29 12.11 -3.97
N LEU A 101 -4.15 11.22 -3.47
CA LEU A 101 -4.08 9.80 -3.73
C LEU A 101 -5.06 9.49 -4.87
N MET A 102 -4.54 9.33 -6.08
CA MET A 102 -5.35 8.97 -7.25
C MET A 102 -5.26 7.46 -7.50
N LEU A 103 -6.41 6.82 -7.60
CA LEU A 103 -6.55 5.39 -7.90
C LEU A 103 -7.46 5.30 -9.13
N ASP A 104 -6.88 5.08 -10.30
CA ASP A 104 -7.59 4.95 -11.58
C ASP A 104 -8.27 3.59 -11.72
N GLU A 105 -7.69 2.57 -11.11
CA GLU A 105 -8.22 1.22 -11.02
C GLU A 105 -8.24 0.77 -9.56
N PHE A 106 -9.35 1.01 -8.86
CA PHE A 106 -9.47 0.64 -7.45
C PHE A 106 -9.38 -0.88 -7.23
N THR A 107 -9.81 -1.69 -8.20
CA THR A 107 -9.76 -3.15 -8.08
C THR A 107 -8.32 -3.67 -7.94
N ALA A 108 -7.34 -2.96 -8.51
CA ALA A 108 -5.91 -3.26 -8.38
C ALA A 108 -5.45 -3.30 -6.91
N VAL A 109 -6.06 -2.47 -6.06
CA VAL A 109 -5.75 -2.40 -4.61
C VAL A 109 -6.33 -3.62 -3.87
N GLY A 110 -7.48 -4.11 -4.32
CA GLY A 110 -8.32 -5.06 -3.60
C GLY A 110 -8.88 -4.49 -2.29
N LYS A 111 -9.60 -5.32 -1.54
CA LYS A 111 -10.21 -4.89 -0.26
C LYS A 111 -9.15 -4.60 0.80
N ILE A 112 -8.98 -3.33 1.18
CA ILE A 112 -8.12 -2.90 2.28
C ILE A 112 -8.97 -2.26 3.38
N ASP A 113 -9.31 -3.03 4.42
CA ASP A 113 -10.12 -2.54 5.56
C ASP A 113 -9.55 -1.26 6.20
N TYR A 114 -8.23 -1.11 6.22
CA TYR A 114 -7.58 0.09 6.75
C TYR A 114 -7.84 1.31 5.85
N PHE A 115 -7.85 1.12 4.53
CA PHE A 115 -8.13 2.19 3.58
C PHE A 115 -9.57 2.69 3.74
N GLU A 116 -10.55 1.79 3.76
CA GLU A 116 -11.96 2.10 3.99
C GLU A 116 -12.16 2.91 5.28
N LYS A 117 -11.57 2.46 6.39
CA LYS A 117 -11.62 3.19 7.66
C LYS A 117 -10.96 4.56 7.53
N SER A 118 -9.82 4.65 6.85
CA SER A 118 -9.05 5.89 6.70
C SER A 118 -9.71 6.94 5.82
N LEU A 119 -10.55 6.56 4.85
CA LEU A 119 -11.28 7.49 3.97
C LEU A 119 -12.07 8.54 4.76
N ALA A 120 -12.71 8.14 5.86
CA ALA A 120 -13.53 9.02 6.69
C ALA A 120 -12.74 10.16 7.36
N TYR A 121 -11.43 10.01 7.55
CA TYR A 121 -10.62 10.97 8.31
C TYR A 121 -9.32 11.44 7.64
N MET A 122 -8.92 10.84 6.50
CA MET A 122 -7.64 11.15 5.84
C MET A 122 -7.51 12.61 5.38
N ALA A 123 -8.63 13.28 5.10
CA ALA A 123 -8.66 14.71 4.77
C ALA A 123 -8.08 15.56 5.91
N GLY A 124 -8.30 15.18 7.17
CA GLY A 124 -7.70 15.83 8.34
C GLY A 124 -6.18 15.70 8.38
N TYR A 125 -5.62 14.69 7.73
CA TYR A 125 -4.18 14.45 7.61
C TYR A 125 -3.57 15.08 6.36
N GLY A 126 -4.34 15.85 5.58
CA GLY A 126 -3.87 16.46 4.34
C GLY A 126 -3.84 15.52 3.14
N VAL A 127 -4.47 14.35 3.23
CA VAL A 127 -4.60 13.37 2.14
C VAL A 127 -6.01 13.44 1.57
N THR A 128 -6.13 13.56 0.26
CA THR A 128 -7.40 13.51 -0.46
C THR A 128 -7.36 12.35 -1.44
N ALA A 129 -8.30 11.40 -1.33
CA ALA A 129 -8.42 10.29 -2.26
C ALA A 129 -9.34 10.65 -3.43
N TYR A 130 -8.92 10.29 -4.65
CA TYR A 130 -9.72 10.34 -5.87
C TYR A 130 -9.73 8.94 -6.47
N ILE A 131 -10.88 8.27 -6.39
CA ILE A 131 -11.04 6.86 -6.77
C ILE A 131 -11.90 6.81 -8.02
N ILE A 132 -11.39 6.18 -9.07
CA ILE A 132 -12.12 5.88 -10.29
C ILE A 132 -12.53 4.41 -10.21
N ILE A 133 -13.81 4.15 -10.45
CA ILE A 133 -14.41 2.82 -10.48
C ILE A 133 -15.02 2.69 -11.87
N GLN A 134 -14.52 1.74 -12.67
CA GLN A 134 -14.97 1.55 -14.04
C GLN A 134 -16.22 0.67 -14.13
N ASP A 135 -16.44 -0.21 -13.15
CA ASP A 135 -17.65 -1.04 -13.04
C ASP A 135 -18.06 -1.22 -11.57
N THR A 136 -19.34 -1.00 -11.27
CA THR A 136 -19.93 -1.11 -9.93
C THR A 136 -20.55 -2.48 -9.65
N GLU A 137 -20.55 -3.41 -10.62
CA GLU A 137 -21.16 -4.74 -10.51
C GLU A 137 -20.19 -5.90 -10.17
N GLN A 138 -18.97 -5.63 -9.71
CA GLN A 138 -18.02 -6.68 -9.27
C GLN A 138 -17.98 -6.88 -7.75
#